data_AF-A0A4R6F8J6-F1
#
_entry.id   AF-A0A4R6F8J6-F1
#
_cell.length_a   1.000
_cell.length_b   1.000
_cell.length_c   1.000
_cell.angle_alpha   90.00
_cell.angle_beta   90.00
_cell.angle_gamma   90.00
#
_symmetry.space_group_name_H-M   'P 1'
#
loop_
_entity.id
_entity.type
_entity.pdbx_description
1 polymer ?
#
loop_
_entity_poly.entity_id
_entity_poly.type
_entity_poly.pdbx_seq_one_letter_code
_entity_poly.pdbx_strand_id
1 'polypeptide(L)'
;MPLDAALEAHLNSRYGAGTESYSRVAQLVKLGVEEGWAAYADIEGDEYRRGRIAEPSRETSDMSVESGLLRDVKGQYHCHINGEINMIIPLEEGVQFCGSGAGWRVFPPTSEHFPTVTGRALMMYFLPGGEIEYRTPPVR
;
A
#
# COMPACT_ATOMS: atom_id res chain seq x y z
N MET A 1 -3.44 -15.65 9.27
CA MET A 1 -3.84 -16.16 7.93
C MET A 1 -2.67 -15.96 7.00
N PRO A 2 -2.44 -16.85 6.01
CA PRO A 2 -1.45 -16.59 4.96
C PRO A 2 -1.77 -15.28 4.21
N LEU A 3 -0.75 -14.63 3.66
CA LEU A 3 -0.94 -13.46 2.78
C LEU A 3 -1.32 -13.98 1.40
N ASP A 4 -2.62 -14.12 1.15
CA ASP A 4 -3.17 -14.63 -0.10
C ASP A 4 -4.56 -14.04 -0.41
N ALA A 5 -5.21 -14.56 -1.45
CA ALA A 5 -6.54 -14.13 -1.87
C ALA A 5 -7.62 -14.34 -0.80
N ALA A 6 -7.46 -15.30 0.12
CA ALA A 6 -8.42 -15.51 1.20
C ALA A 6 -8.32 -14.40 2.25
N LEU A 7 -7.10 -13.94 2.56
CA LEU A 7 -6.90 -12.75 3.39
C LEU A 7 -7.44 -11.49 2.71
N GLU A 8 -7.17 -11.30 1.41
CA GLU A 8 -7.73 -10.17 0.64
C GLU A 8 -9.26 -10.13 0.71
N ALA A 9 -9.92 -11.27 0.48
CA ALA A 9 -11.36 -11.38 0.56
C ALA A 9 -11.89 -11.09 1.97
N HIS A 10 -11.22 -11.59 3.01
CA HIS A 10 -11.59 -11.34 4.40
C HIS A 10 -11.47 -9.85 4.77
N LEU A 11 -10.36 -9.21 4.41
CA LEU A 11 -10.13 -7.78 4.67
C LEU A 11 -11.17 -6.92 3.95
N ASN A 12 -11.44 -7.18 2.67
CA ASN A 12 -12.45 -6.42 1.94
C ASN A 12 -13.88 -6.67 2.45
N SER A 13 -14.20 -7.89 2.86
CA SER A 13 -15.52 -8.20 3.42
C SER A 13 -15.76 -7.51 4.76
N ARG A 14 -14.75 -7.45 5.64
CA ARG A 14 -14.95 -7.01 7.03
C ARG A 14 -14.48 -5.60 7.34
N TYR A 15 -13.49 -5.13 6.59
CA TYR A 15 -12.79 -3.86 6.76
C TYR A 15 -12.61 -3.11 5.43
N GLY A 16 -13.34 -3.47 4.38
CA GLY A 16 -13.20 -2.88 3.05
C GLY A 16 -13.87 -1.51 2.90
N ALA A 17 -13.83 -0.99 1.67
CA ALA A 17 -14.48 0.26 1.32
C ALA A 17 -15.96 0.27 1.74
N GLY A 18 -16.43 1.38 2.29
CA GLY A 18 -17.79 1.52 2.83
C GLY A 18 -17.96 1.07 4.28
N THR A 19 -16.94 0.49 4.91
CA THR A 19 -16.97 0.17 6.36
C THR A 19 -16.49 1.37 7.20
N GLU A 20 -16.93 1.43 8.46
CA GLU A 20 -16.50 2.46 9.42
C GLU A 20 -14.99 2.40 9.69
N SER A 21 -14.44 1.19 9.84
CA SER A 21 -13.01 0.97 10.07
C SER A 21 -12.16 1.47 8.91
N TYR A 22 -12.52 1.13 7.67
CA TYR A 22 -11.85 1.65 6.47
C TYR A 22 -11.89 3.18 6.44
N SER A 23 -13.07 3.75 6.64
CA SER A 23 -13.28 5.20 6.60
C SER A 23 -12.46 5.93 7.68
N ARG A 24 -12.38 5.35 8.88
CA ARG A 24 -11.61 5.90 9.99
C ARG A 24 -10.11 5.88 9.73
N VAL A 25 -9.57 4.76 9.25
CA VAL A 25 -8.15 4.68 8.89
C VAL A 25 -7.84 5.65 7.74
N ALA A 26 -8.67 5.67 6.70
CA ALA A 26 -8.49 6.59 5.57
C ALA A 26 -8.47 8.05 6.01
N GLN A 27 -9.35 8.45 6.94
CA GLN A 27 -9.36 9.80 7.50
C GLN A 27 -8.06 10.10 8.27
N LEU A 28 -7.62 9.18 9.14
CA LEU A 28 -6.42 9.37 9.96
C LEU A 28 -5.16 9.50 9.10
N VAL A 29 -5.00 8.68 8.06
CA VAL A 29 -3.81 8.76 7.20
C VAL A 29 -3.83 10.05 6.37
N LYS A 30 -5.00 10.52 5.92
CA LYS A 30 -5.13 11.82 5.25
C LYS A 30 -4.69 12.97 6.16
N LEU A 31 -5.17 12.99 7.42
CA LEU A 31 -4.69 13.93 8.43
C LEU A 31 -3.19 13.79 8.66
N GLY A 32 -2.65 12.57 8.63
CA GLY A 32 -1.22 12.34 8.76
C GLY A 32 -0.36 12.92 7.66
N VAL A 33 -0.90 13.04 6.45
CA VAL A 33 -0.22 13.75 5.36
C VAL A 33 -0.18 15.26 5.64
N GLU A 34 -1.27 15.81 6.19
CA GLU A 34 -1.36 17.23 6.58
C GLU A 34 -0.45 17.55 7.78
N GLU A 35 -0.38 16.65 8.76
CA GLU A 35 0.45 16.76 9.98
C GLU A 35 1.93 16.38 9.74
N GLY A 36 2.25 15.81 8.60
CA GLY A 36 3.63 15.49 8.19
C GLY A 36 4.21 14.21 8.77
N TRP A 37 3.40 13.28 9.28
CA TRP A 37 3.86 11.95 9.71
C TRP A 37 3.59 10.84 8.69
N ALA A 38 2.72 11.07 7.71
CA ALA A 38 2.49 10.17 6.57
C ALA A 38 2.90 10.84 5.24
N ALA A 39 3.38 10.02 4.30
CA ALA A 39 3.85 10.45 2.98
C ALA A 39 4.72 11.73 3.02
N TYR A 40 5.61 11.87 4.00
CA TYR A 40 6.30 13.13 4.28
C TYR A 40 7.52 13.39 3.38
N ALA A 41 8.13 12.35 2.83
CA ALA A 41 9.32 12.46 2.00
C ALA A 41 8.94 12.62 0.52
N ASP A 42 9.41 13.71 -0.08
CA ASP A 42 9.32 13.97 -1.52
C ASP A 42 10.25 13.03 -2.29
N ILE A 43 9.69 12.30 -3.26
CA ILE A 43 10.43 11.48 -4.22
C ILE A 43 10.38 12.14 -5.61
N GLU A 44 9.19 12.59 -6.02
CA GLU A 44 8.96 13.31 -7.28
C GLU A 44 7.83 14.34 -7.10
N GLY A 45 8.13 15.43 -6.40
CA GLY A 45 7.21 16.52 -6.12
C GLY A 45 5.96 16.06 -5.37
N ASP A 46 4.85 16.75 -5.64
CA ASP A 46 3.54 16.45 -5.04
C ASP A 46 2.86 15.19 -5.60
N GLU A 47 3.41 14.61 -6.65
CA GLU A 47 2.84 13.45 -7.35
C GLU A 47 3.40 12.12 -6.84
N TYR A 48 4.55 12.15 -6.17
CA TYR A 48 5.12 10.97 -5.54
C TYR A 48 5.81 11.32 -4.22
N ARG A 49 5.14 10.95 -3.13
CA ARG A 49 5.68 11.04 -1.78
C ARG A 49 5.61 9.70 -1.06
N ARG A 50 6.54 9.45 -0.14
CA ARG A 50 6.60 8.24 0.69
C ARG A 50 6.82 8.59 2.16
N GLY A 51 6.52 7.67 3.07
CA GLY A 51 6.82 7.87 4.49
C GLY A 51 6.66 6.59 5.29
N ARG A 52 7.62 6.31 6.19
CA ARG A 52 7.53 5.20 7.13
C ARG A 52 6.77 5.64 8.37
N ILE A 53 5.69 4.92 8.69
CA ILE A 53 4.85 5.16 9.86
C ILE A 53 5.39 4.36 11.06
N ALA A 54 5.77 3.09 10.83
CA ALA A 54 6.29 2.23 11.87
C ALA A 54 7.34 1.25 11.34
N GLU A 55 8.33 0.97 12.17
CA GLU A 55 9.27 -0.13 11.97
C GLU A 55 8.62 -1.48 12.32
N PRO A 56 9.09 -2.61 11.75
CA PRO A 56 8.69 -3.94 12.18
C PRO A 56 8.94 -4.13 13.69
N SER A 57 7.89 -4.49 14.41
CA SER A 57 7.98 -4.77 15.85
C SER A 57 6.88 -5.74 16.26
N ARG A 58 6.98 -6.27 17.49
CA ARG A 58 5.93 -7.10 18.08
C ARG A 58 4.56 -6.42 18.06
N GLU A 59 4.50 -5.09 18.19
CA GLU A 59 3.25 -4.32 18.21
C GLU A 59 2.60 -4.22 16.82
N THR A 60 3.43 -4.25 15.77
CA THR A 60 2.98 -4.27 14.37
C THR A 60 2.88 -5.69 13.80
N SER A 61 2.94 -6.73 14.66
CA SER A 61 3.02 -8.14 14.23
C SER A 61 4.18 -8.38 13.24
N ASP A 62 5.32 -7.78 13.54
CA ASP A 62 6.57 -7.84 12.76
C ASP A 62 6.43 -7.27 11.33
N MET A 63 5.47 -6.37 11.08
CA MET A 63 5.33 -5.67 9.81
C MET A 63 5.85 -4.24 9.90
N SER A 64 6.59 -3.76 8.90
CA SER A 64 6.70 -2.31 8.72
C SER A 64 5.37 -1.76 8.24
N VAL A 65 5.09 -0.50 8.58
CA VAL A 65 3.94 0.23 8.05
C VAL A 65 4.47 1.45 7.30
N GLU A 66 4.16 1.52 6.02
CA GLU A 66 4.56 2.62 5.15
C GLU A 66 3.34 3.29 4.53
N SER A 67 3.55 4.50 4.04
CA SER A 67 2.55 5.31 3.35
C SER A 67 3.11 5.86 2.06
N GLY A 68 2.25 6.04 1.06
CA GLY A 68 2.61 6.65 -0.20
C GLY A 68 1.47 7.51 -0.75
N LEU A 69 1.81 8.70 -1.23
CA LEU A 69 0.92 9.53 -2.03
C LEU A 69 1.43 9.45 -3.48
N LEU A 70 0.58 8.93 -4.37
CA LEU A 70 0.98 8.53 -5.72
C LEU A 70 -0.03 9.07 -6.74
N ARG A 71 0.46 9.59 -7.86
CA ARG A 71 -0.33 9.88 -9.06
C ARG A 71 0.30 9.29 -10.30
N ASP A 72 -0.44 8.45 -11.01
CA ASP A 72 -0.06 7.92 -12.34
C ASP A 72 1.37 7.33 -12.39
N VAL A 73 1.75 6.64 -11.31
CA VAL A 73 3.10 6.10 -11.12
C VAL A 73 3.17 4.64 -11.57
N LYS A 74 4.21 4.32 -12.33
CA LYS A 74 4.73 2.95 -12.46
C LYS A 74 6.01 2.83 -11.64
N GLY A 75 5.93 2.16 -10.48
CA GLY A 75 7.09 1.98 -9.61
C GLY A 75 8.08 0.95 -10.16
N GLN A 76 9.20 0.77 -9.44
CA GLN A 76 10.26 -0.14 -9.83
C GLN A 76 9.83 -1.61 -9.67
N TYR A 77 10.37 -2.48 -10.53
CA TYR A 77 10.13 -3.92 -10.46
C TYR A 77 10.74 -4.51 -9.18
N HIS A 78 9.95 -5.29 -8.44
CA HIS A 78 10.40 -5.91 -7.21
C HIS A 78 9.62 -7.19 -6.88
N CYS A 79 10.16 -7.93 -5.92
CA CYS A 79 9.60 -9.14 -5.33
C CYS A 79 9.22 -8.89 -3.87
N HIS A 80 8.04 -9.34 -3.48
CA HIS A 80 7.55 -9.37 -2.10
C HIS A 80 7.97 -10.69 -1.46
N ILE A 81 9.19 -10.78 -0.89
CA ILE A 81 9.74 -12.05 -0.36
C ILE A 81 8.75 -12.74 0.57
N ASN A 82 8.16 -11.99 1.51
CA ASN A 82 7.22 -12.48 2.52
C ASN A 82 5.76 -12.06 2.27
N GLY A 83 5.48 -11.44 1.13
CA GLY A 83 4.17 -10.88 0.79
C GLY A 83 3.99 -9.43 1.25
N GLU A 84 2.85 -8.84 0.89
CA GLU A 84 2.49 -7.46 1.22
C GLU A 84 0.97 -7.29 1.33
N ILE A 85 0.52 -6.50 2.31
CA ILE A 85 -0.88 -6.04 2.39
C ILE A 85 -0.90 -4.55 2.06
N ASN A 86 -1.83 -4.14 1.22
CA ASN A 86 -1.99 -2.77 0.75
C ASN A 86 -3.39 -2.26 1.09
N MET A 87 -3.49 -1.05 1.62
CA MET A 87 -4.74 -0.30 1.69
C MET A 87 -4.74 0.78 0.62
N ILE A 88 -5.77 0.78 -0.24
CA ILE A 88 -5.94 1.73 -1.33
C ILE A 88 -6.98 2.76 -0.90
N ILE A 89 -6.58 4.04 -0.80
CA ILE A 89 -7.46 5.16 -0.49
C ILE A 89 -7.50 6.10 -1.70
N PRO A 90 -8.50 5.96 -2.59
CA PRO A 90 -8.68 6.87 -3.71
C PRO A 90 -8.86 8.31 -3.26
N LEU A 91 -8.22 9.23 -3.97
CA LEU A 91 -8.41 10.68 -3.79
C LEU A 91 -9.23 11.31 -4.93
N GLU A 92 -9.55 10.53 -5.96
CA GLU A 92 -10.40 10.88 -7.09
C GLU A 92 -11.14 9.63 -7.61
N GLU A 93 -12.10 9.83 -8.50
CA GLU A 93 -12.89 8.73 -9.09
C GLU A 93 -12.05 7.90 -10.06
N GLY A 94 -12.29 6.58 -10.11
CA GLY A 94 -11.64 5.69 -11.09
C GLY A 94 -10.20 5.26 -10.75
N VAL A 95 -9.66 5.66 -9.60
CA VAL A 95 -8.30 5.28 -9.16
C VAL A 95 -8.12 3.77 -9.10
N GLN A 96 -6.98 3.30 -9.59
CA GLN A 96 -6.59 1.89 -9.56
C GLN A 96 -5.15 1.74 -9.04
N PHE A 97 -4.93 0.75 -8.18
CA PHE A 97 -3.61 0.23 -7.84
C PHE A 97 -3.53 -1.24 -8.28
N CYS A 98 -2.65 -1.54 -9.24
CA CYS A 98 -2.51 -2.87 -9.83
C CYS A 98 -3.86 -3.49 -10.25
N GLY A 99 -4.76 -2.67 -10.80
CA GLY A 99 -6.10 -3.08 -11.24
C GLY A 99 -7.13 -3.24 -10.11
N SER A 100 -6.83 -2.75 -8.90
CA SER A 100 -7.76 -2.75 -7.75
C SER A 100 -8.12 -1.33 -7.32
N GLY A 101 -9.40 -1.08 -7.01
CA GLY A 101 -9.89 0.20 -6.51
C GLY A 101 -9.81 0.34 -4.99
N ALA A 102 -10.70 1.15 -4.39
CA ALA A 102 -10.78 1.32 -2.94
C ALA A 102 -10.91 -0.01 -2.20
N GLY A 103 -10.12 -0.19 -1.14
CA GLY A 103 -10.16 -1.40 -0.30
C GLY A 103 -8.77 -1.93 -0.01
N TRP A 104 -8.66 -3.26 0.04
CA TRP A 104 -7.43 -3.97 0.37
C TRP A 104 -6.94 -4.80 -0.81
N ARG A 105 -5.62 -4.83 -1.02
CA ARG A 105 -4.96 -5.68 -2.00
C ARG A 105 -3.85 -6.46 -1.31
N VAL A 106 -3.78 -7.77 -1.53
CA VAL A 106 -2.76 -8.63 -0.93
C VAL A 106 -1.91 -9.27 -2.03
N PHE A 107 -0.61 -9.12 -1.90
CA PHE A 107 0.36 -9.82 -2.73
C PHE A 107 0.95 -10.98 -1.92
N PRO A 108 0.88 -12.22 -2.44
CA PRO A 108 1.42 -13.36 -1.73
C PRO A 108 2.95 -13.35 -1.69
N PRO A 109 3.58 -14.10 -0.78
CA PRO A 109 5.02 -14.30 -0.75
C PRO A 109 5.56 -14.69 -2.13
N THR A 110 6.74 -14.17 -2.47
CA THR A 110 7.46 -14.37 -3.74
C THR A 110 6.78 -13.85 -5.01
N SER A 111 5.67 -13.11 -4.87
CA SER A 111 5.08 -12.43 -6.03
C SER A 111 5.96 -11.26 -6.48
N GLU A 112 5.98 -11.05 -7.80
CA GLU A 112 6.78 -10.01 -8.43
C GLU A 112 5.91 -9.15 -9.35
N HIS A 113 6.13 -7.84 -9.35
CA HIS A 113 5.40 -6.95 -10.23
C HIS A 113 6.08 -5.60 -10.41
N PHE A 114 5.57 -4.84 -11.39
CA PHE A 114 5.63 -3.38 -11.33
C PHE A 114 4.39 -2.89 -10.58
N PRO A 115 4.53 -2.20 -9.43
CA PRO A 115 3.39 -1.55 -8.81
C PRO A 115 2.94 -0.43 -9.75
N THR A 116 1.64 -0.36 -10.01
CA THR A 116 1.06 0.63 -10.93
C THR A 116 -0.09 1.33 -10.25
N VAL A 117 -0.08 2.66 -10.28
CA VAL A 117 -1.19 3.50 -9.88
C VAL A 117 -1.69 4.25 -11.12
N THR A 118 -3.00 4.31 -11.29
CA THR A 118 -3.67 5.21 -12.24
C THR A 118 -4.60 6.11 -11.45
N GLY A 119 -4.53 7.41 -11.72
CA GLY A 119 -5.14 8.46 -10.90
C GLY A 119 -4.36 8.71 -9.60
N ARG A 120 -4.96 9.46 -8.68
CA ARG A 120 -4.36 9.83 -7.39
C ARG A 120 -4.81 8.95 -6.22
N ALA A 121 -3.86 8.27 -5.59
CA ALA A 121 -4.11 7.42 -4.43
C ALA A 121 -3.24 7.82 -3.23
N LEU A 122 -3.83 7.75 -2.04
CA LEU A 122 -3.10 7.57 -0.80
C LEU A 122 -3.08 6.08 -0.47
N MET A 123 -1.92 5.57 -0.11
CA MET A 123 -1.68 4.15 0.10
C MET A 123 -1.12 3.91 1.49
N MET A 124 -1.49 2.78 2.09
CA MET A 124 -0.71 2.17 3.18
C MET A 124 -0.17 0.82 2.74
N TYR A 125 1.05 0.51 3.16
CA TYR A 125 1.73 -0.75 2.90
C TYR A 125 2.09 -1.41 4.22
N PHE A 126 1.83 -2.72 4.34
CA PHE A 126 2.19 -3.53 5.49
C PHE A 126 3.08 -4.67 5.00
N LEU A 127 4.35 -4.62 5.37
CA LEU A 127 5.38 -5.53 4.85
C LEU A 127 5.98 -6.35 5.99
N PRO A 128 5.86 -7.69 5.98
CA PRO A 128 6.53 -8.54 6.96
C PRO A 128 8.05 -8.31 6.92
N GLY A 129 8.63 -7.95 8.07
CA GLY A 129 10.04 -7.59 8.22
C GLY A 129 10.47 -6.30 7.53
N GLY A 130 9.54 -5.60 6.84
CA GLY A 130 9.88 -4.48 5.95
C GLY A 130 10.67 -4.90 4.71
N GLU A 131 10.56 -6.16 4.29
CA GLU A 131 11.39 -6.73 3.23
C GLU A 131 10.76 -6.54 1.84
N ILE A 132 11.50 -5.88 0.96
CA ILE A 132 11.26 -5.80 -0.49
C ILE A 132 12.57 -6.10 -1.20
N GLU A 133 12.53 -6.91 -2.24
CA GLU A 133 13.69 -7.19 -3.08
C GLU A 133 13.52 -6.58 -4.47
N TYR A 134 14.27 -5.51 -4.76
CA TYR A 134 14.32 -4.96 -6.10
C TYR A 134 15.06 -5.90 -7.05
N ARG A 135 14.43 -6.24 -8.17
CA ARG A 135 14.96 -7.20 -9.16
C ARG A 135 15.02 -6.56 -10.54
N THR A 136 15.83 -7.16 -11.40
CA THR A 136 15.78 -6.84 -12.84
C THR A 136 14.51 -7.49 -13.41
N PRO A 137 13.66 -6.75 -14.13
CA PRO A 137 12.47 -7.33 -14.74
C PRO A 137 12.83 -8.38 -15.79
N PRO A 138 12.02 -9.44 -15.96
CA PRO A 138 12.24 -10.43 -17.01
C PRO A 138 12.25 -9.75 -18.38
N VAL A 139 13.19 -10.18 -19.23
CA VAL A 139 13.25 -9.74 -20.63
C VAL A 139 11.96 -10.23 -21.31
N ARG A 140 11.23 -9.31 -21.94
CA ARG A 140 10.00 -9.62 -22.68
C ARG A 140 10.24 -10.58 -23.84
#